data_AF-U7QNR6-F1
#
_entry.id   AF-U7QNR6-F1
#
_cell.length_a   1.000
_cell.length_b   1.000
_cell.length_c   1.000
_cell.angle_alpha   90.00
_cell.angle_beta   90.00
_cell.angle_gamma   90.00
#
_symmetry.space_group_name_H-M   'P 1'
#
loop_
_entity.id
_entity.type
_entity.pdbx_description
1 polymer ?
#
loop_
_entity_poly.entity_id
_entity_poly.type
_entity_poly.pdbx_seq_one_letter_code
_entity_poly.pdbx_strand_id
1 'polypeptide(L)'
;MGEPAGENHRQTLRYYPYYGRGYVQLTWDYNYRKYSDILGLDLVNNPDLVMRPDLALFILIHGMKWGAFTTLKLDDYISNNHVDFWSARQIINGTDQAEQIQTYAMNWQTQLG
;
A
#
# COMPACT_ATOMS: atom_id res chain seq x y z
N MET A 1 5.69 -7.65 20.66
CA MET A 1 7.17 -7.65 20.73
C MET A 1 7.65 -8.48 19.55
N GLY A 2 8.31 -7.85 18.58
CA GLY A 2 8.88 -8.57 17.43
C GLY A 2 10.11 -9.36 17.83
N GLU A 3 10.47 -10.40 17.08
CA GLU A 3 11.68 -11.16 17.34
C GLU A 3 12.94 -10.31 17.12
N PRO A 4 13.95 -10.38 18.01
CA PRO A 4 15.13 -9.51 17.98
C PRO A 4 15.95 -9.62 16.68
N ALA A 5 15.87 -10.74 15.96
CA ALA A 5 16.50 -10.90 14.66
C ALA A 5 15.88 -10.01 13.56
N GLY A 6 14.57 -9.76 13.61
CA GLY A 6 13.86 -8.94 12.64
C GLY A 6 14.12 -7.43 12.82
N GLU A 7 14.31 -6.99 14.06
CA GLU A 7 14.63 -5.59 14.39
C GLU A 7 15.99 -5.17 13.80
N ASN A 8 17.00 -6.04 13.92
CA ASN A 8 18.37 -5.77 13.45
C ASN A 8 18.44 -5.66 11.93
N HIS A 9 17.67 -6.47 11.19
CA HIS A 9 17.63 -6.37 9.72
C HIS A 9 17.02 -5.04 9.24
N ARG A 10 16.01 -4.50 9.94
CA ARG A 10 15.35 -3.25 9.52
C ARG A 10 16.30 -2.05 9.53
N GLN A 11 17.23 -2.01 10.49
CA GLN A 11 18.19 -0.91 10.63
C GLN A 11 19.20 -0.82 9.47
N THR A 12 19.38 -1.90 8.72
CA THR A 12 20.29 -1.91 7.55
C THR A 12 19.59 -1.48 6.27
N LEU A 13 18.26 -1.28 6.29
CA LEU A 13 17.50 -0.85 5.13
C LEU A 13 17.87 0.60 4.79
N ARG A 14 18.07 0.88 3.50
CA ARG A 14 18.40 2.23 2.99
C ARG A 14 17.36 3.30 3.33
N TYR A 15 16.15 2.87 3.67
CA TYR A 15 15.01 3.71 4.00
C TYR A 15 14.62 3.60 5.48
N TYR A 16 15.45 3.01 6.35
CA TYR A 16 15.22 3.09 7.80
C TYR A 16 15.19 4.56 8.25
N PRO A 17 14.28 4.97 9.17
CA PRO A 17 13.28 4.19 9.91
C PRO A 17 11.95 3.94 9.18
N TYR A 18 11.82 4.37 7.92
CA TYR A 18 10.61 4.29 7.09
C TYR A 18 10.47 2.94 6.37
N TYR A 19 10.61 1.85 7.13
CA TYR A 19 10.31 0.51 6.65
C TYR A 19 8.79 0.27 6.51
N GLY A 20 8.43 -0.85 5.88
CA GLY A 20 7.05 -1.19 5.54
C GLY A 20 6.11 -1.20 6.75
N ARG A 21 5.04 -0.41 6.69
CA ARG A 21 3.95 -0.36 7.69
C ARG A 21 2.57 -0.31 7.05
N GLY A 22 1.56 -0.72 7.81
CA GLY A 22 0.16 -0.71 7.37
C GLY A 22 -0.16 -1.73 6.27
N TYR A 23 -1.38 -1.66 5.74
CA TYR A 23 -1.91 -2.64 4.78
C TYR A 23 -1.16 -2.65 3.44
N VAL A 24 -0.62 -1.49 3.03
CA VAL A 24 0.09 -1.35 1.76
C VAL A 24 1.61 -1.50 1.89
N GLN A 25 2.12 -1.79 3.09
CA GLN A 25 3.57 -1.81 3.37
C GLN A 25 4.27 -0.51 2.93
N LEU A 26 3.78 0.63 3.44
CA LEU A 26 4.32 1.96 3.09
C LEU A 26 5.80 2.07 3.48
N THR A 27 6.65 2.40 2.52
CA THR A 27 8.10 2.54 2.68
C THR A 27 8.59 3.91 2.21
N TRP A 28 9.80 4.29 2.61
CA TRP A 28 10.50 5.54 2.25
C TRP A 28 9.94 6.83 2.86
N ASP A 29 10.83 7.73 3.26
CA ASP A 29 10.51 8.98 3.95
C ASP A 29 9.57 9.88 3.15
N TYR A 30 9.76 9.99 1.83
CA TYR A 30 8.92 10.83 0.97
C TYR A 30 7.45 10.39 0.97
N ASN A 31 7.16 9.10 1.15
CA ASN A 31 5.79 8.61 1.26
C ASN A 31 5.17 8.97 2.61
N TYR A 32 5.95 8.88 3.70
CA TYR A 32 5.49 9.31 5.02
C TYR A 32 5.25 10.83 5.06
N ARG A 33 6.12 11.65 4.43
CA ARG A 33 5.90 13.10 4.26
C ARG A 33 4.62 13.38 3.48
N LYS A 34 4.44 12.75 2.31
CA LYS A 34 3.24 12.90 1.48
C LYS A 34 1.96 12.64 2.26
N TYR A 35 1.89 11.53 2.99
CA TYR A 35 0.71 11.20 3.78
C TYR A 35 0.60 12.00 5.08
N SER A 36 1.70 12.55 5.60
CA SER A 36 1.65 13.53 6.69
C SER A 36 0.91 14.78 6.26
N ASP A 37 1.23 15.29 5.06
CA ASP A 37 0.60 16.49 4.50
C ASP A 37 -0.90 16.25 4.20
N ILE A 38 -1.24 15.10 3.60
CA ILE A 38 -2.63 14.76 3.26
C ILE A 38 -3.50 14.60 4.52
N LEU A 39 -2.96 13.98 5.57
CA LEU A 39 -3.72 13.65 6.78
C LEU A 39 -3.64 14.73 7.87
N GLY A 40 -2.73 15.69 7.74
CA GLY A 40 -2.45 16.66 8.81
C GLY A 40 -1.86 16.03 10.07
N LEU A 41 -1.12 14.92 9.92
CA LEU A 41 -0.52 14.15 11.02
C LEU A 41 0.99 14.06 10.83
N ASP A 42 1.76 14.13 11.90
CA ASP A 42 3.22 13.98 11.82
C ASP A 42 3.63 12.49 11.75
N LEU A 43 3.49 11.88 10.57
CA LEU A 43 3.90 10.49 10.32
C LEU A 43 5.41 10.36 10.14
N VAL A 44 6.12 11.46 9.90
CA VAL A 44 7.58 11.46 9.72
C VAL A 44 8.26 11.17 11.05
N ASN A 45 7.86 11.87 12.12
CA ASN A 45 8.39 11.63 13.45
C ASN A 45 7.64 10.53 14.21
N ASN A 46 6.42 10.16 13.79
CA ASN A 46 5.62 9.10 14.40
C ASN A 46 5.20 8.04 13.35
N PRO A 47 6.15 7.32 12.72
CA PRO A 47 5.85 6.43 11.60
C PRO A 47 4.94 5.26 11.96
N ASP A 48 4.92 4.84 13.23
CA ASP A 48 4.05 3.76 13.70
C ASP A 48 2.56 4.12 13.65
N LEU A 49 2.19 5.40 13.53
CA LEU A 49 0.81 5.82 13.30
C LEU A 49 0.22 5.19 12.03
N VAL A 50 1.04 4.92 11.00
CA VAL A 50 0.62 4.26 9.76
C VAL A 50 0.03 2.85 10.02
N MET A 51 0.34 2.23 11.16
CA MET A 51 -0.22 0.92 11.53
C MET A 51 -1.65 1.01 12.10
N ARG A 52 -2.16 2.21 12.42
CA ARG A 52 -3.55 2.36 12.83
C ARG A 52 -4.48 1.94 11.68
N PRO A 53 -5.48 1.08 11.91
CA PRO A 53 -6.34 0.54 10.85
C PRO A 53 -7.02 1.60 9.97
N ASP A 54 -7.50 2.69 10.58
CA ASP A 54 -8.15 3.80 9.87
C ASP A 54 -7.19 4.52 8.92
N LEU A 55 -5.96 4.82 9.38
CA LEU A 55 -4.94 5.46 8.55
C LEU A 55 -4.40 4.50 7.49
N ALA A 56 -4.14 3.24 7.84
CA ALA A 56 -3.67 2.21 6.93
C ALA A 56 -4.67 1.97 5.78
N LEU A 57 -5.97 1.91 6.07
CA LEU A 57 -7.02 1.77 5.07
C LEU A 57 -7.12 3.01 4.19
N PHE A 58 -7.11 4.21 4.78
CA PHE A 58 -7.12 5.45 4.00
C PHE A 58 -5.94 5.52 3.03
N ILE A 59 -4.72 5.25 3.51
CA ILE A 59 -3.50 5.29 2.70
C ILE A 59 -3.59 4.30 1.52
N LEU A 60 -4.06 3.07 1.77
CA LEU A 60 -4.27 2.07 0.73
C LEU A 60 -5.24 2.57 -0.35
N ILE A 61 -6.45 2.98 0.06
CA ILE A 61 -7.51 3.38 -0.87
C ILE A 61 -7.15 4.66 -1.61
N HIS A 62 -6.67 5.68 -0.90
CA HIS A 62 -6.25 6.95 -1.49
C HIS A 62 -5.14 6.72 -2.52
N GLY A 63 -4.11 5.96 -2.15
CA GLY A 63 -2.98 5.72 -3.03
C GLY A 63 -3.35 4.95 -4.29
N MET A 64 -4.23 3.95 -4.17
CA MET A 64 -4.74 3.22 -5.32
C MET A 64 -5.68 4.06 -6.20
N LYS A 65 -6.51 4.91 -5.61
CA LYS A 65 -7.45 5.76 -6.34
C LYS A 65 -6.76 6.90 -7.11
N TRP A 66 -5.72 7.48 -6.53
CA TRP A 66 -5.06 8.67 -7.09
C TRP A 66 -3.68 8.41 -7.70
N GLY A 67 -3.22 7.16 -7.68
CA GLY A 67 -1.93 6.76 -8.24
C GLY A 67 -0.75 7.30 -7.44
N ALA A 68 -0.89 7.40 -6.13
CA ALA A 68 0.13 8.01 -5.28
C ALA A 68 1.42 7.16 -5.15
N PHE A 69 1.36 5.87 -5.53
CA PHE A 69 2.48 4.93 -5.42
C PHE A 69 3.27 4.80 -6.73
N THR A 70 2.59 4.58 -7.87
CA THR A 70 3.23 4.29 -9.17
C THR A 70 2.73 5.17 -10.32
N THR A 71 1.90 6.19 -10.05
CA THR A 71 1.08 6.98 -10.99
C THR A 71 -0.11 6.27 -11.61
N LEU A 72 -0.10 4.93 -11.66
CA LEU A 72 -1.22 4.09 -12.09
C LEU A 72 -2.34 4.07 -11.04
N LYS A 73 -3.59 4.04 -11.49
CA LYS A 73 -4.80 4.18 -10.68
C LYS A 73 -5.74 3.01 -10.86
N LEU A 74 -6.69 2.87 -9.93
CA LEU A 74 -7.77 1.89 -10.04
C LEU A 74 -8.50 2.03 -11.39
N ASP A 75 -8.88 3.24 -11.76
CA ASP A 75 -9.66 3.50 -12.99
C ASP A 75 -8.88 3.18 -14.29
N ASP A 76 -7.55 3.02 -14.23
CA ASP A 76 -6.74 2.57 -15.37
C ASP A 76 -6.98 1.08 -15.71
N TYR A 77 -7.47 0.29 -14.75
CA TYR A 77 -7.63 -1.17 -14.87
C TYR A 77 -9.03 -1.67 -14.48
N ILE A 78 -9.75 -0.93 -13.64
CA ILE A 78 -11.03 -1.34 -13.06
C ILE A 78 -11.99 -0.16 -13.18
N SER A 79 -13.00 -0.31 -14.01
CA SER A 79 -14.08 0.64 -14.24
C SER A 79 -15.40 -0.10 -14.47
N ASN A 80 -16.49 0.63 -14.69
CA ASN A 80 -17.81 0.04 -14.90
C ASN A 80 -17.88 -0.97 -16.06
N ASN A 81 -17.03 -0.81 -17.09
CA ASN A 81 -17.07 -1.62 -18.32
C ASN A 81 -15.77 -2.39 -18.58
N HIS A 82 -14.79 -2.33 -17.67
CA HIS A 82 -13.49 -2.97 -17.84
C HIS A 82 -12.96 -3.41 -16.49
N VAL A 83 -12.56 -4.66 -16.37
CA VAL A 83 -11.92 -5.20 -15.17
C VAL A 83 -10.70 -6.00 -15.58
N ASP A 84 -9.53 -5.54 -15.17
CA ASP A 84 -8.25 -6.21 -15.31
C ASP A 84 -7.54 -6.29 -13.94
N PHE A 85 -7.97 -7.27 -13.13
CA PHE A 85 -7.38 -7.49 -11.81
C PHE A 85 -5.89 -7.88 -11.85
N TRP A 86 -5.44 -8.48 -12.95
CA TRP A 86 -4.04 -8.87 -13.09
C TRP A 86 -3.16 -7.63 -13.18
N SER A 87 -3.48 -6.75 -14.14
CA SER A 87 -2.70 -5.54 -14.39
C SER A 87 -2.86 -4.52 -13.26
N ALA A 88 -3.99 -4.53 -12.54
CA ALA A 88 -4.21 -3.70 -11.35
C ALA A 88 -3.14 -3.89 -10.26
N ARG A 89 -2.39 -5.01 -10.25
CA ARG A 89 -1.28 -5.23 -9.32
C ARG A 89 -0.18 -4.15 -9.43
N GLN A 90 -0.04 -3.57 -10.63
CA GLN A 90 0.97 -2.56 -10.95
C GLN A 90 0.77 -1.24 -10.19
N ILE A 91 -0.44 -0.99 -9.68
CA ILE A 91 -0.73 0.16 -8.82
C ILE A 91 0.14 0.13 -7.55
N ILE A 92 0.50 -1.05 -7.04
CA ILE A 92 1.23 -1.20 -5.77
C ILE A 92 2.70 -1.61 -5.96
N ASN A 93 3.00 -2.66 -6.74
CA ASN A 93 4.37 -3.22 -6.84
C ASN A 93 4.50 -4.12 -8.09
N GLY A 94 4.41 -3.51 -9.27
CA GLY A 94 4.60 -4.22 -10.55
C GLY A 94 3.63 -5.40 -10.69
N THR A 95 4.15 -6.55 -11.12
CA THR A 95 3.33 -7.76 -11.38
C THR A 95 3.63 -8.91 -10.41
N ASP A 96 4.33 -8.64 -9.30
CA ASP A 96 4.65 -9.66 -8.31
C ASP A 96 3.37 -10.22 -7.66
N GLN A 97 3.23 -11.54 -7.68
CA GLN A 97 2.02 -12.28 -7.25
C GLN A 97 0.72 -11.86 -7.96
N ALA A 98 0.79 -11.24 -9.14
CA ALA A 98 -0.40 -10.73 -9.85
C ALA A 98 -1.46 -11.81 -10.10
N GLU A 99 -1.04 -13.02 -10.47
CA GLU A 99 -1.96 -14.15 -10.71
C GLU A 99 -2.71 -14.59 -9.45
N GLN A 100 -2.00 -14.72 -8.32
CA GLN A 100 -2.62 -15.07 -7.04
C GLN A 100 -3.60 -13.99 -6.58
N ILE A 101 -3.21 -12.72 -6.70
CA ILE A 101 -4.04 -11.58 -6.28
C ILE A 101 -5.27 -11.45 -7.18
N GLN A 102 -5.12 -11.64 -8.48
CA GLN A 102 -6.24 -11.69 -9.42
C GLN A 102 -7.21 -12.83 -9.05
N THR A 103 -6.69 -14.02 -8.71
CA THR A 103 -7.52 -15.15 -8.29
C THR A 103 -8.35 -14.80 -7.06
N TYR A 104 -7.75 -14.14 -6.06
CA TYR A 104 -8.49 -13.65 -4.90
C TYR A 104 -9.55 -12.62 -5.28
N ALA A 105 -9.23 -11.65 -6.15
CA ALA A 105 -10.17 -10.63 -6.57
C ALA A 105 -11.39 -11.23 -7.31
N MET A 106 -11.17 -12.19 -8.22
CA MET A 106 -12.26 -12.89 -8.92
C MET A 106 -13.16 -13.66 -7.95
N ASN A 107 -12.58 -14.34 -6.96
CA ASN A 107 -13.34 -15.07 -5.95
C ASN A 107 -14.23 -14.14 -5.11
N TRP A 108 -13.74 -12.95 -4.78
CA TRP A 108 -14.54 -11.92 -4.09
C TRP A 108 -15.63 -11.35 -5.00
N GLN A 109 -15.32 -11.04 -6.26
CA GLN A 109 -16.31 -10.52 -7.21
C GLN A 109 -17.47 -11.49 -7.38
N THR A 110 -17.18 -12.79 -7.49
CA THR A 110 -18.21 -13.85 -7.63
C THR A 110 -19.15 -13.92 -6.42
N GLN A 111 -18.65 -13.60 -5.23
CA GLN A 111 -19.46 -13.60 -3.99
C GLN A 111 -20.33 -12.34 -3.86
N LEU A 112 -19.97 -11.26 -4.55
CA LEU A 112 -20.67 -9.97 -4.49
C LEU A 112 -21.75 -9.81 -5.55
N GLY A 113 -21.71 -10.58 -6.65
CA GLY A 113 -22.72 -10.58 -7.73
C GLY A 113 -22.12 -10.32 -9.10
#